data_AF-A0A0B6XW17-F1
#
_entry.id   AF-A0A0B6XW17-F1
#
_cell.length_a   1.000
_cell.length_b   1.000
_cell.length_c   1.000
_cell.angle_alpha   90.00
_cell.angle_beta   90.00
_cell.angle_gamma   90.00
#
_symmetry.space_group_name_H-M   'P 1'
#
loop_
_entity.id
_entity.type
_entity.pdbx_description
1 polymer ?
#
loop_
_entity_poly.entity_id
_entity_poly.type
_entity_poly.pdbx_seq_one_letter_code
_entity_poly.pdbx_strand_id
1 'polypeptide(L)'
;VTLKNISVDVVSKPSSITFDASISHIQADNQMWGAQRQVVLFVTPMSRKNVTDNTPALHFSTHKVPSAKWKAEIFKHLYVSTKRMTLHIEEQLLWKLMQLAGVGKDDR
;
A
#
# COMPACT_ATOMS: atom_id res chain seq x y z
N VAL A 1 3.50 -8.73 7.49
CA VAL A 1 3.47 -7.26 7.26
C VAL A 1 3.17 -6.59 8.58
N THR A 2 3.92 -5.55 8.93
CA THR A 2 3.84 -4.79 10.17
C THR A 2 3.47 -3.36 9.84
N LEU A 3 2.36 -2.88 10.41
CA LEU A 3 1.86 -1.52 10.29
C LEU A 3 1.91 -0.87 11.67
N LYS A 4 2.37 0.39 11.77
CA LYS A 4 2.39 1.12 13.04
C LYS A 4 1.88 2.54 12.87
N ASN A 5 1.34 3.09 13.96
CA ASN A 5 0.72 4.41 14.04
C ASN A 5 -0.36 4.57 12.98
N ILE A 6 -1.44 3.81 13.16
CA ILE A 6 -2.60 3.81 12.28
C ILE A 6 -3.62 4.77 12.85
N SER A 7 -4.05 5.75 12.07
CA SER A 7 -5.19 6.63 12.37
C SER A 7 -6.30 6.35 11.39
N VAL A 8 -7.53 6.26 11.87
CA VAL A 8 -8.71 6.02 11.05
C VAL A 8 -9.83 6.92 11.52
N ASP A 9 -10.39 7.70 10.60
CA ASP A 9 -11.52 8.58 10.82
C ASP A 9 -12.65 8.21 9.86
N VAL A 10 -13.81 7.87 10.42
CA VAL A 10 -15.00 7.51 9.65
C VAL A 10 -16.13 8.46 9.98
N VAL A 11 -16.65 9.11 8.95
CA VAL A 11 -17.80 10.02 9.06
C VAL A 11 -18.94 9.45 8.23
N SER A 12 -19.98 8.97 8.91
CA SER A 12 -21.19 8.44 8.27
C SER A 12 -22.32 9.47 8.35
N LYS A 13 -22.89 9.81 7.19
CA LYS A 13 -24.06 10.67 7.03
C LYS A 13 -25.07 9.94 6.12
N PRO A 14 -26.37 10.28 6.19
CA PRO A 14 -27.38 9.63 5.34
C PRO A 14 -27.08 9.69 3.84
N SER A 15 -26.40 10.73 3.37
CA SER A 15 -26.08 10.96 1.96
C SER A 15 -24.62 10.64 1.57
N SER A 16 -23.77 10.28 2.53
CA SER A 16 -22.33 10.06 2.28
C SER A 16 -21.65 9.31 3.41
N ILE A 17 -20.70 8.45 3.06
CA ILE A 17 -19.77 7.87 4.04
C ILE A 17 -18.37 8.26 3.61
N THR A 18 -17.67 9.00 4.46
CA THR A 18 -16.25 9.32 4.27
C THR A 18 -15.43 8.41 5.17
N PHE A 19 -14.38 7.82 4.61
CA PHE A 19 -13.40 7.03 5.33
C PHE A 19 -12.02 7.61 5.00
N ASP A 20 -11.30 8.03 6.03
CA ASP A 20 -9.95 8.56 5.93
C ASP A 20 -9.03 7.75 6.85
N ALA A 21 -7.92 7.25 6.32
CA ALA A 21 -6.98 6.48 7.10
C ALA A 21 -5.54 6.82 6.73
N SER A 22 -4.69 6.84 7.74
CA SER A 22 -3.25 7.03 7.59
C SER A 22 -2.47 6.00 8.39
N ILE A 23 -1.33 5.59 7.85
CA ILE A 23 -0.40 4.64 8.47
C ILE A 23 0.97 5.29 8.42
N SER A 24 1.59 5.55 9.57
CA SER A 24 2.90 6.22 9.57
C SER A 24 4.07 5.30 9.22
N HIS A 25 3.97 4.01 9.54
CA HIS A 25 5.05 3.05 9.26
C HIS A 25 4.52 1.76 8.66
N ILE A 26 5.17 1.31 7.58
CA ILE A 26 4.87 0.06 6.89
C ILE A 26 6.19 -0.70 6.70
N GLN A 27 6.18 -1.97 7.10
CA GLN A 27 7.26 -2.90 6.83
C GLN A 27 6.70 -4.27 6.47
N ALA A 28 7.27 -4.96 5.49
CA ALA A 28 7.02 -6.37 5.26
C ALA A 28 8.31 -7.15 5.46
N ASP A 29 8.30 -8.07 6.42
CA ASP A 29 9.45 -8.93 6.67
C ASP A 29 9.52 -10.06 5.65
N ASN A 30 10.74 -10.53 5.40
CA ASN A 30 10.99 -11.69 4.57
C ASN A 30 10.93 -12.95 5.43
N GLN A 31 9.81 -13.67 5.36
CA GLN A 31 9.60 -14.90 6.13
C GLN A 31 10.09 -16.16 5.41
N MET A 32 10.89 -16.00 4.35
CA MET A 32 11.52 -17.14 3.68
C MET A 32 12.62 -17.74 4.57
N TRP A 33 12.68 -19.07 4.62
CA TRP A 33 13.77 -19.75 5.30
C TRP A 33 15.10 -19.46 4.60
N GLY A 34 16.12 -19.03 5.34
CA GLY A 34 17.43 -18.67 4.78
C GLY A 34 17.44 -17.36 3.98
N ALA A 35 16.43 -16.50 4.15
CA ALA A 35 16.35 -15.20 3.50
C ALA A 35 17.65 -14.38 3.65
N GLN A 36 18.16 -13.86 2.53
CA GLN A 36 19.37 -13.02 2.54
C GLN A 36 19.12 -11.63 3.15
N ARG A 37 17.88 -11.15 3.04
CA ARG A 37 17.42 -9.87 3.61
C ARG A 37 16.19 -10.11 4.45
N GLN A 38 16.19 -9.60 5.68
CA GLN A 38 15.08 -9.78 6.63
C GLN A 38 13.84 -8.94 6.29
N VAL A 39 13.95 -7.93 5.43
CA VAL A 39 12.87 -7.00 5.08
C VAL A 39 12.68 -6.93 3.57
N VAL A 40 11.47 -7.24 3.12
CA VAL A 40 11.01 -7.20 1.72
C VAL A 40 10.54 -5.81 1.34
N LEU A 41 9.72 -5.14 2.15
CA LEU A 41 9.16 -3.83 1.82
C LEU A 41 9.35 -2.85 2.98
N PHE A 42 9.79 -1.64 2.70
CA PHE A 42 9.94 -0.58 3.69
C PHE A 42 9.87 0.82 3.05
N VAL A 43 9.60 1.84 3.87
CA VAL A 43 9.64 3.25 3.45
C VAL A 43 11.09 3.64 3.16
N THR A 44 11.37 4.12 1.95
CA THR A 44 12.71 4.54 1.53
C THR A 44 13.19 5.72 2.41
N PRO A 45 14.31 5.59 3.13
CA PRO A 45 14.85 6.68 3.93
C PRO A 45 15.17 7.90 3.06
N MET A 46 14.87 9.09 3.54
CA MET A 46 15.28 10.32 2.85
C MET A 46 16.75 10.61 3.11
N SER A 47 17.50 10.90 2.06
CA SER A 47 18.95 11.19 2.11
C SER A 47 19.29 12.46 2.92
N ARG A 48 18.38 13.42 3.05
CA ARG A 48 18.62 14.69 3.76
C ARG A 48 18.29 14.56 5.25
N LYS A 49 19.35 14.56 6.08
CA LYS A 49 19.31 14.50 7.56
C LYS A 49 18.50 15.62 8.25
N ASN A 50 18.11 16.68 7.54
CA ASN A 50 17.52 17.89 8.13
C ASN A 50 16.05 18.15 7.73
N VAL A 51 15.37 17.20 7.08
CA VAL A 51 13.93 17.33 6.76
C VAL A 51 13.17 16.22 7.47
N THR A 52 12.50 16.55 8.57
CA THR A 52 11.52 15.68 9.19
C THR A 52 10.26 15.65 8.33
N ASP A 53 10.09 14.60 7.54
CA ASP A 53 8.86 14.36 6.79
C ASP A 53 7.86 13.61 7.66
N ASN A 54 6.92 14.36 8.24
CA ASN A 54 5.86 13.86 9.09
C ASN A 54 4.64 13.35 8.31
N THR A 55 4.70 13.28 6.97
CA THR A 55 3.61 12.68 6.20
C THR A 55 3.52 11.17 6.51
N PRO A 56 2.32 10.56 6.41
CA PRO A 56 2.18 9.13 6.63
C PRO A 56 2.85 8.32 5.51
N ALA A 57 3.24 7.07 5.80
CA ALA A 57 3.76 6.14 4.80
C ALA A 57 2.71 5.77 3.76
N LEU A 58 1.45 5.62 4.19
CA LEU A 58 0.28 5.41 3.35
C LEU A 58 -0.88 6.23 3.92
N HIS A 59 -1.53 6.99 3.06
CA HIS A 59 -2.80 7.64 3.37
C HIS A 59 -3.79 7.34 2.28
N PHE A 60 -5.01 7.03 2.66
CA PHE A 60 -6.09 6.87 1.71
C PHE A 60 -7.39 7.45 2.25
N SER A 61 -8.13 8.08 1.35
CA SER A 61 -9.36 8.79 1.66
C SER A 61 -10.40 8.46 0.60
N THR A 62 -11.57 8.01 1.04
CA THR A 62 -12.66 7.62 0.15
C THR A 62 -13.96 8.26 0.57
N HIS A 63 -14.75 8.66 -0.43
CA HIS A 63 -16.09 9.20 -0.24
C HIS A 63 -17.10 8.33 -0.97
N LYS A 64 -17.81 7.48 -0.24
CA LYS A 64 -18.92 6.67 -0.73
C LYS A 64 -20.22 7.48 -0.74
N VAL A 65 -21.00 7.32 -1.80
CA VAL A 65 -22.36 7.87 -1.93
C VAL A 65 -23.34 6.71 -1.88
N PRO A 66 -24.13 6.59 -0.81
CA PRO A 66 -25.23 5.63 -0.76
C PRO A 66 -26.19 5.88 -1.92
N SER A 67 -26.55 4.81 -2.64
CA SER A 67 -27.52 4.87 -3.74
C SER A 67 -28.56 3.78 -3.55
N ALA A 68 -29.81 4.19 -3.34
CA ALA A 68 -30.94 3.26 -3.29
C ALA A 68 -31.39 2.81 -4.70
N LYS A 69 -31.00 3.56 -5.74
CA LYS A 69 -31.47 3.36 -7.12
C LYS A 69 -30.65 2.32 -7.89
N TRP A 70 -29.38 2.17 -7.56
CA TRP A 70 -28.44 1.30 -8.26
C TRP A 70 -27.87 0.28 -7.29
N LYS A 71 -27.83 -1.00 -7.66
CA LYS A 71 -27.17 -2.06 -6.87
C LYS A 71 -25.65 -2.01 -7.06
N ALA A 72 -25.06 -0.86 -6.79
CA ALA A 72 -23.63 -0.63 -6.97
C ALA A 72 -23.09 0.25 -5.85
N GLU A 73 -21.84 0.00 -5.50
CA GLU A 73 -21.06 0.81 -4.57
C GLU A 73 -20.51 2.03 -5.33
N ILE A 74 -21.06 3.22 -5.08
CA ILE A 74 -20.67 4.45 -5.78
C ILE A 74 -19.69 5.23 -4.91
N PHE A 75 -18.51 5.52 -5.45
CA PHE A 75 -17.50 6.36 -4.81
C PHE A 75 -17.30 7.63 -5.64
N LYS A 76 -17.35 8.80 -4.99
CA LYS A 76 -17.01 10.08 -5.65
C LYS A 76 -15.53 10.15 -5.97
N HIS A 77 -14.71 9.75 -5.01
CA HIS A 77 -13.26 9.73 -5.16
C HIS A 77 -12.66 8.69 -4.23
N LEU A 78 -11.52 8.16 -4.68
CA LEU A 78 -10.56 7.42 -3.87
C LEU A 78 -9.22 8.12 -4.07
N TYR A 79 -8.69 8.68 -3.01
CA TYR A 79 -7.32 9.19 -2.96
C TYR A 79 -6.45 8.16 -2.26
N VAL A 80 -5.31 7.86 -2.86
CA VAL A 80 -4.27 7.02 -2.25
C VAL A 80 -2.96 7.76 -2.45
N SER A 81 -2.25 8.04 -1.36
CA SER A 81 -0.93 8.63 -1.36
C SER A 81 0.01 7.76 -0.55
N THR A 82 1.23 7.59 -1.06
CA THR A 82 2.25 6.74 -0.44
C THR A 82 3.59 7.44 -0.50
N LYS A 83 4.43 7.22 0.51
CA LYS A 83 5.84 7.60 0.42
C LYS A 83 6.56 6.75 -0.62
N ARG A 84 7.78 7.18 -0.95
CA ARG A 84 8.72 6.31 -1.67
C ARG A 84 8.93 5.04 -0.86
N MET A 85 8.69 3.90 -1.50
CA MET A 85 8.86 2.59 -0.93
C MET A 85 10.00 1.87 -1.64
N THR A 86 10.75 1.07 -0.91
CA THR A 86 11.77 0.18 -1.47
C THR A 86 11.33 -1.25 -1.27
N LEU A 87 11.34 -2.01 -2.36
CA LEU A 87 11.03 -3.43 -2.40
C LEU A 87 12.33 -4.21 -2.69
N HIS A 88 12.71 -5.10 -1.79
CA HIS A 88 13.76 -6.08 -1.99
C HIS A 88 13.13 -7.39 -2.47
N ILE A 89 13.55 -7.84 -3.64
CA ILE A 89 13.07 -9.08 -4.26
C ILE A 89 14.28 -10.00 -4.41
N GLU A 90 14.17 -11.23 -3.91
CA GLU A 90 15.15 -12.28 -4.14
C GLU A 90 14.99 -12.89 -5.53
N GLU A 91 16.06 -13.43 -6.09
CA GLU A 91 16.11 -13.97 -7.46
C GLU A 91 14.97 -14.96 -7.77
N GLN A 92 14.66 -15.88 -6.85
CA GLN A 92 13.59 -16.86 -7.03
C GLN A 92 12.20 -16.20 -7.14
N LEU A 93 11.95 -15.14 -6.37
CA LEU A 93 10.68 -14.41 -6.44
C LEU A 93 10.63 -13.51 -7.67
N LEU A 94 11.76 -12.89 -8.05
CA LEU A 94 11.89 -12.14 -9.28
C LEU A 94 11.56 -13.02 -10.49
N TRP A 95 12.10 -14.25 -10.53
CA TRP A 95 11.82 -15.21 -11.59
C TRP A 95 10.33 -15.59 -11.66
N LYS A 96 9.67 -15.79 -10.51
CA LYS A 96 8.21 -16.02 -10.47
C LYS A 96 7.41 -14.82 -10.99
N LEU A 97 7.82 -13.60 -10.65
CA LEU A 97 7.21 -12.37 -11.16
C LEU A 97 7.40 -12.22 -12.67
N MET A 98 8.58 -12.57 -13.18
CA MET A 98 8.85 -12.59 -14.62
C MET A 98 7.96 -13.59 -15.35
N GLN A 99 7.80 -14.81 -14.83
CA GLN A 99 6.86 -15.80 -15.39
C GLN A 99 5.41 -15.31 -15.35
N LEU A 100 4.99 -14.68 -14.25
CA LEU A 100 3.65 -14.07 -14.13
C LEU A 100 3.44 -12.97 -15.18
N ALA A 101 4.47 -12.16 -15.43
CA ALA A 101 4.48 -11.14 -16.47
C ALA A 101 4.57 -11.72 -17.89
N GLY A 102 4.64 -13.04 -18.04
CA GLY A 102 4.73 -13.74 -19.33
C GLY A 102 6.14 -13.78 -19.91
N VAL A 103 7.16 -13.35 -19.17
CA VAL A 103 8.55 -13.42 -19.60
C VAL A 103 9.08 -14.85 -19.40
N GLY A 104 9.72 -15.41 -20.43
CA GLY A 104 10.27 -16.76 -20.37
C GLY A 104 9.24 -17.87 -20.59
N LYS A 105 8.02 -17.55 -21.06
CA LYS A 105 7.19 -18.54 -21.74
C LYS A 105 7.87 -18.85 -23.07
N ASP A 106 8.42 -20.06 -23.17
CA ASP A 106 8.87 -20.60 -24.44
C ASP A 106 7.60 -20.87 -25.25
N ASP A 107 7.37 -20.13 -26.34
CA ASP A 107 6.26 -20.35 -27.29
C ASP A 107 6.53 -21.60 -28.15
N ARG A 108 6.93 -22.71 -27.54
CA ARG A 108 7.22 -23.98 -28.21
C ARG A 108 6.23 -25.08 -27.83
#